data_AF-A0A6N8CT61-F1
#
_entry.id   AF-A0A6N8CT61-F1
#
_cell.length_a   1.000
_cell.length_b   1.000
_cell.length_c   1.000
_cell.angle_alpha   90.00
_cell.angle_beta   90.00
_cell.angle_gamma   90.00
#
_symmetry.space_group_name_H-M   'P 1'
#
loop_
_entity.id
_entity.type
_entity.pdbx_description
1 polymer ?
#
loop_
_entity_poly.entity_id
_entity_poly.type
_entity_poly.pdbx_seq_one_letter_code
_entity_poly.pdbx_strand_id
1 'polypeptide(L)' 'MDPRLAQLLQKTSLYGTLAMYYEHIDPEKHIYFYRKHLEYETQLVQLYWTLHGTMENSPWRENYPL' A
#
# COMPACT_ATOMS: atom_id res chain seq x y z
N MET A 1 6.43 -12.92 -12.31
CA MET A 1 5.86 -12.08 -11.24
C MET A 1 4.38 -11.85 -11.58
N ASP A 2 3.46 -11.96 -10.62
CA ASP A 2 2.04 -11.69 -10.88
C ASP A 2 1.88 -10.24 -11.37
N PRO A 3 1.22 -9.99 -12.53
CA PRO A 3 1.12 -8.65 -13.11
C PRO A 3 0.33 -7.67 -12.23
N ARG A 4 -0.58 -8.16 -11.38
CA ARG A 4 -1.31 -7.34 -10.40
C ARG A 4 -0.38 -6.89 -9.28
N LEU A 5 0.55 -7.76 -8.85
CA LEU A 5 1.57 -7.42 -7.87
C LEU A 5 2.49 -6.31 -8.39
N ALA A 6 2.93 -6.41 -9.66
CA ALA A 6 3.74 -5.38 -10.30
C ALA A 6 3.00 -4.03 -10.39
N GLN A 7 1.71 -4.05 -10.75
CA GLN A 7 0.88 -2.83 -10.79
C GLN A 7 0.71 -2.20 -9.40
N LEU A 8 0.48 -2.99 -8.36
CA LEU A 8 0.34 -2.50 -7.00
C LEU A 8 1.65 -1.90 -6.47
N LEU A 9 2.81 -2.50 -6.78
CA LEU A 9 4.11 -1.93 -6.46
C LEU A 9 4.33 -0.57 -7.13
N GLN A 10 3.99 -0.45 -8.43
CA GLN A 10 4.11 0.81 -9.16
C GLN A 10 3.22 1.90 -8.55
N LYS A 11 1.95 1.58 -8.23
CA LYS A 11 1.03 2.54 -7.61
C LYS A 11 1.49 2.94 -6.21
N THR A 12 1.86 1.98 -5.38
CA THR A 12 2.35 2.23 -4.01
C THR A 12 3.55 3.16 -4.03
N SER A 13 4.52 2.89 -4.91
CA SER A 13 5.71 3.73 -5.09
C SER A 13 5.37 5.14 -5.60
N LEU A 14 4.50 5.25 -6.61
CA LEU A 14 4.06 6.54 -7.15
C LEU A 14 3.42 7.42 -6.08
N TYR A 15 2.45 6.88 -5.34
CA TYR A 15 1.73 7.67 -4.34
C TYR A 15 2.56 7.96 -3.10
N GLY A 16 3.49 7.09 -2.71
CA GLY A 16 4.47 7.38 -1.66
C GLY A 16 5.40 8.52 -2.07
N THR A 17 5.89 8.50 -3.31
CA THR A 17 6.73 9.57 -3.87
C THR A 17 6.00 10.91 -3.91
N LEU A 18 4.73 10.92 -4.37
CA LEU A 18 3.92 12.14 -4.39
C LEU A 18 3.61 12.65 -2.98
N ALA A 19 3.32 11.76 -2.02
CA ALA A 19 3.11 12.14 -0.63
C ALA A 19 4.34 12.83 -0.04
N MET A 20 5.54 12.26 -0.21
CA MET A 20 6.78 12.87 0.25
C MET A 20 7.05 14.21 -0.45
N TYR A 21 6.80 14.30 -1.76
CA TYR A 21 6.99 15.55 -2.50
C TYR A 21 6.18 16.71 -1.90
N TYR A 22 4.95 16.45 -1.48
CA TYR A 22 4.07 17.48 -0.92
C TYR A 22 4.22 17.68 0.60
N GLU A 23 5.05 16.90 1.30
CA GLU A 23 5.15 16.86 2.78
C GLU A 23 5.37 18.24 3.43
N HIS A 24 6.14 19.12 2.79
CA HIS A 24 6.41 20.47 3.28
C HIS A 24 5.89 21.58 2.36
N ILE A 25 5.24 21.21 1.24
CA ILE A 25 4.75 22.15 0.22
C ILE A 25 3.26 22.40 0.39
N ASP A 26 2.49 21.33 0.59
CA ASP A 26 1.04 21.37 0.62
C ASP A 26 0.51 20.22 1.50
N PRO A 27 0.15 20.50 2.76
CA PRO A 27 -0.32 19.49 3.70
C PRO A 27 -1.57 18.75 3.23
N GLU A 28 -2.48 19.41 2.51
CA GLU A 28 -3.70 18.77 2.02
C GLU A 28 -3.37 17.74 0.93
N LYS A 29 -2.47 18.10 0.00
CA LYS A 29 -1.99 17.16 -1.02
C LYS A 29 -1.18 16.03 -0.40
N HIS A 30 -0.32 16.31 0.59
CA HIS A 30 0.40 15.27 1.32
C HIS A 30 -0.57 14.24 1.89
N ILE A 31 -1.58 14.69 2.67
CA ILE A 31 -2.59 13.80 3.27
C ILE A 31 -3.34 13.02 2.19
N TYR A 32 -3.74 13.67 1.09
CA TYR A 32 -4.45 13.02 -0.01
C TYR A 32 -3.63 11.88 -0.63
N PHE A 33 -2.38 12.13 -1.02
CA PHE A 33 -1.53 11.12 -1.63
C PHE A 33 -1.08 10.06 -0.64
N TYR A 34 -0.87 10.42 0.63
CA TYR A 34 -0.55 9.48 1.69
C TYR A 34 -1.70 8.48 1.93
N ARG A 35 -2.95 8.94 1.95
CA ARG A 35 -4.12 8.04 2.03
C ARG A 35 -4.18 7.06 0.86
N LYS A 36 -3.86 7.52 -0.36
CA LYS A 36 -3.78 6.65 -1.54
C LYS A 36 -2.62 5.66 -1.46
N HIS A 37 -1.47 6.07 -0.95
CA HIS A 37 -0.34 5.19 -0.70
C HIS A 37 -0.73 4.05 0.25
N LEU A 38 -1.36 4.37 1.40
CA LEU A 38 -1.84 3.37 2.36
C LEU A 38 -2.87 2.39 1.76
N GLU A 39 -3.78 2.89 0.93
CA GLU A 39 -4.79 2.07 0.24
C GLU A 39 -4.12 0.99 -0.65
N TYR A 40 -3.14 1.40 -1.46
CA TYR A 40 -2.44 0.47 -2.35
C TYR A 40 -1.43 -0.41 -1.62
N GLU A 41 -0.78 0.09 -0.58
CA GLU A 41 0.11 -0.70 0.27
C GLU A 41 -0.64 -1.86 0.95
N THR A 42 -1.85 -1.59 1.45
CA THR A 42 -2.72 -2.62 2.04
C THR A 42 -3.06 -3.71 1.02
N GLN A 43 -3.50 -3.32 -0.18
CA GLN A 43 -3.80 -4.26 -1.27
C GLN A 43 -2.56 -5.05 -1.71
N LEU A 44 -1.40 -4.39 -1.77
CA LEU A 44 -0.12 -5.00 -2.12
C LEU A 44 0.25 -6.12 -1.13
N VAL A 45 0.22 -5.82 0.16
CA VAL A 45 0.55 -6.76 1.23
C VAL A 45 -0.43 -7.94 1.22
N GLN A 46 -1.73 -7.68 1.11
CA GLN A 46 -2.75 -8.73 1.04
C GLN A 46 -2.52 -9.67 -0.17
N LEU A 47 -2.30 -9.11 -1.35
CA LEU A 47 -2.08 -9.91 -2.56
C LEU A 47 -0.78 -10.73 -2.45
N TYR A 48 0.30 -10.14 -1.94
CA TYR A 48 1.56 -10.84 -1.73
C TYR A 48 1.35 -12.09 -0.86
N TRP A 49 0.71 -11.94 0.29
CA TRP A 49 0.47 -13.06 1.19
C TRP A 49 -0.56 -14.08 0.65
N THR A 50 -1.48 -13.66 -0.21
CA THR A 50 -2.37 -14.58 -0.94
C THR A 50 -1.56 -15.50 -1.86
N LEU A 51 -0.68 -14.91 -2.66
CA LEU A 51 0.12 -15.63 -3.65
C LEU A 51 1.13 -16.58 -2.99
N HIS A 52 1.62 -16.23 -1.80
CA HIS A 52 2.58 -17.02 -1.04
C HIS A 52 1.94 -17.97 -0.01
N GLY A 53 0.61 -18.17 -0.07
CA GLY A 53 -0.09 -19.21 0.71
C GLY A 53 -0.02 -19.06 2.23
N THR A 54 0.19 -17.84 2.74
CA THR A 54 0.62 -17.60 4.13
C THR A 54 -0.39 -16.81 4.96
N MET A 55 -1.59 -16.52 4.42
CA MET A 55 -2.64 -15.81 5.16
C MET A 55 -3.15 -16.55 6.41
N GLU A 56 -2.96 -17.86 6.52
CA GLU A 56 -3.39 -18.64 7.70
C GLU A 56 -2.55 -18.32 8.95
N ASN A 57 -1.34 -17.75 8.79
CA ASN A 57 -0.44 -17.34 9.88
C ASN A 57 -0.03 -15.85 9.79
N SER A 58 -0.79 -15.03 9.07
CA SER A 58 -0.42 -13.62 8.85
C SER A 58 -0.72 -12.77 10.10
N PRO A 59 0.27 -12.06 10.68
CA PRO A 59 0.06 -11.18 11.84
C PRO A 59 -0.93 -10.04 11.56
N TRP A 60 -1.27 -9.79 10.29
CA TRP A 60 -2.24 -8.79 9.87
C TRP A 60 -3.69 -9.14 10.24
N ARG A 61 -4.04 -10.43 10.33
CA ARG A 61 -5.39 -10.85 10.73
C ARG A 61 -5.69 -10.53 12.20
N GLU A 62 -4.65 -10.50 13.03
CA GLU A 62 -4.75 -10.29 14.48
C GLU A 62 -4.69 -8.80 14.85
N ASN A 63 -3.97 -7.97 14.10
CA ASN A 63 -3.74 -6.57 14.45
C ASN A 63 -4.66 -5.56 13.75
N TYR A 64 -5.31 -5.91 12.63
CA TYR A 64 -6.18 -4.98 11.88
C TYR A 64 -7.43 -5.68 11.30
N PRO A 65 -8.40 -6.07 12.14
CA PRO A 65 -9.68 -6.60 11.66
C PRO A 65 -10.48 -5.50 10.95
N LEU A 66 -11.10 -5.86 9.81
CA LEU A 66 -12.02 -5.00 9.05
C LEU A 66 -13.21 -4.54 9.89
#